data_AF-A0A957SAF7-F1
#
_entry.id   AF-A0A957SAF7-F1
#
_cell.length_a   1.000
_cell.length_b   1.000
_cell.length_c   1.000
_cell.angle_alpha   90.00
_cell.angle_beta   90.00
_cell.angle_gamma   90.00
#
_symmetry.space_group_name_H-M   'P 1'
#
loop_
_entity.id
_entity.type
_entity.pdbx_description
1 polymer ?
#
loop_
_entity_poly.entity_id
_entity_poly.type
_entity_poly.pdbx_seq_one_letter_code
_entity_poly.pdbx_strand_id
1 'polypeptide(L)'
;DVTVESEVEQLLAACPKPLHGIIHMAGVLDDGVLSRQTTARFEKVMAPKVNGAWYLHCLTQDTPLDFFICFSSNASLLEEGGQGNYVAANTFLDSLMQHRRAMGLPGLSINWGAWADVGMAADLIQQMPQQGLDAIPLEVGREIVTALIANELKSNNQTGQIAAMPVNWARYLSHFVTVPSLLAEFSSKQTSAANGSTLMLRRELEAVRPRERAQRILAYLQEELCSVLMLSQPPMPQQGFLEMGMDSLMIVEFRNRLQTALDMKLPSTLLFKYPSLEELTEHLSSLFSTNEGTEERAVTGQHGTLTSEEENQAEKPLPDAESLSAEDVDALMAEKFQALTKFLEN
;
A
#
# COMPACT_ATOMS: atom_id res chain seq x y z
N ASP A 1 -27.17 4.16 15.29
CA ASP A 1 -25.72 3.99 15.09
C ASP A 1 -25.45 2.50 14.90
N VAL A 2 -24.71 2.11 13.85
CA VAL A 2 -24.41 0.69 13.62
C VAL A 2 -23.40 0.13 14.62
N THR A 3 -22.69 0.99 15.35
CA THR A 3 -21.68 0.58 16.34
C THR A 3 -22.27 0.17 17.68
N VAL A 4 -23.59 0.29 17.86
CA VAL A 4 -24.33 -0.05 19.08
C VAL A 4 -25.37 -1.14 18.76
N GLU A 5 -25.20 -2.33 19.32
CA GLU A 5 -26.03 -3.51 19.01
C GLU A 5 -27.53 -3.26 19.21
N SER A 6 -27.92 -2.67 20.35
CA SER A 6 -29.32 -2.40 20.67
C SER A 6 -29.97 -1.40 19.70
N GLU A 7 -29.20 -0.49 19.10
CA GLU A 7 -29.70 0.40 18.06
C GLU A 7 -29.86 -0.31 16.71
N VAL A 8 -28.99 -1.28 16.40
CA VAL A 8 -29.14 -2.15 15.23
C VAL A 8 -30.38 -3.04 15.38
N GLU A 9 -30.61 -3.60 16.56
CA GLU A 9 -31.80 -4.38 16.87
C GLU A 9 -33.09 -3.55 16.67
N GLN A 10 -33.11 -2.33 17.22
CA GLN A 10 -34.23 -1.39 17.03
C GLN A 10 -34.46 -1.04 15.56
N LEU A 11 -33.37 -0.82 14.80
CA LEU A 11 -33.44 -0.55 13.36
C LEU A 11 -34.08 -1.73 12.61
N LEU A 12 -33.60 -2.95 12.84
CA LEU A 12 -34.11 -4.16 12.18
C LEU A 12 -35.58 -4.41 12.54
N ALA A 13 -35.97 -4.15 13.80
CA ALA A 13 -37.36 -4.27 14.23
C ALA A 13 -38.29 -3.25 13.54
N ALA A 14 -37.78 -2.06 13.21
CA ALA A 14 -38.52 -0.99 12.54
C ALA A 14 -38.60 -1.16 11.01
N CYS A 15 -37.78 -2.03 10.41
CA CYS A 15 -37.81 -2.28 8.97
C CYS A 15 -39.13 -2.94 8.52
N PRO A 16 -39.71 -2.52 7.38
CA PRO A 16 -40.81 -3.24 6.75
C PRO A 16 -40.44 -4.70 6.48
N LYS A 17 -41.37 -5.61 6.76
CA LYS A 17 -41.19 -7.06 6.55
C LYS A 17 -41.89 -7.51 5.26
N PRO A 18 -41.31 -8.46 4.50
CA PRO A 18 -40.04 -9.15 4.78
C PRO A 18 -38.80 -8.29 4.46
N LEU A 19 -37.73 -8.45 5.25
CA LEU A 19 -36.43 -7.86 4.97
C LEU A 19 -35.72 -8.72 3.93
N HIS A 20 -35.52 -8.17 2.73
CA HIS A 20 -34.93 -8.90 1.60
C HIS A 20 -33.41 -8.84 1.56
N GLY A 21 -32.78 -7.78 2.05
CA GLY A 21 -31.33 -7.68 1.92
C GLY A 21 -30.71 -6.54 2.70
N ILE A 22 -29.40 -6.63 2.86
CA ILE A 22 -28.59 -5.68 3.61
C ILE A 22 -27.45 -5.20 2.73
N ILE A 23 -27.23 -3.88 2.70
CA ILE A 23 -26.03 -3.27 2.13
C ILE A 23 -25.38 -2.45 3.23
N HIS A 24 -24.24 -2.91 3.73
CA HIS A 24 -23.48 -2.26 4.78
C HIS A 24 -22.40 -1.37 4.18
N MET A 25 -22.60 -0.05 4.31
CA MET A 25 -21.73 0.99 3.75
C MET A 25 -21.10 1.89 4.82
N ALA A 26 -21.26 1.56 6.10
CA ALA A 26 -20.74 2.38 7.19
C ALA A 26 -19.20 2.29 7.24
N GLY A 27 -18.55 3.43 7.42
CA GLY A 27 -17.11 3.52 7.49
C GLY A 27 -16.65 4.94 7.79
N VAL A 28 -15.50 5.05 8.43
CA VAL A 28 -14.81 6.32 8.67
C VAL A 28 -13.31 6.12 8.45
N LEU A 29 -12.58 7.19 8.15
CA LEU A 29 -11.12 7.19 8.03
C LEU A 29 -10.47 7.90 9.22
N ASP A 30 -9.26 7.46 9.57
CA ASP A 30 -8.37 8.15 10.50
C ASP A 30 -6.92 7.74 10.21
N ASP A 31 -6.45 8.18 9.05
CA ASP A 31 -5.18 7.76 8.46
C ASP A 31 -3.99 8.21 9.30
N GLY A 32 -2.93 7.40 9.27
CA GLY A 32 -1.70 7.65 9.98
C GLY A 32 -0.80 6.43 9.95
N VAL A 33 0.51 6.69 9.82
CA VAL A 33 1.55 5.66 9.96
C VAL A 33 1.36 4.89 11.27
N LEU A 34 1.70 3.60 11.26
CA LEU A 34 1.39 2.70 12.38
C LEU A 34 1.96 3.21 13.72
N SER A 35 3.15 3.84 13.70
CA SER A 35 3.78 4.43 14.89
C SER A 35 3.02 5.61 15.50
N ARG A 36 2.11 6.25 14.74
CA ARG A 36 1.23 7.33 15.20
C ARG A 36 -0.20 6.88 15.46
N GLN A 37 -0.50 5.60 15.24
CA GLN A 37 -1.81 5.05 15.56
C GLN A 37 -1.92 4.76 17.06
N THR A 38 -3.15 4.83 17.57
CA THR A 38 -3.49 4.48 18.95
C THR A 38 -4.67 3.54 18.96
N THR A 39 -4.87 2.81 20.06
CA THR A 39 -6.03 1.93 20.24
C THR A 39 -7.34 2.66 19.95
N ALA A 40 -7.52 3.88 20.47
CA ALA A 40 -8.72 4.67 20.24
C ALA A 40 -8.94 5.04 18.76
N ARG A 41 -7.87 5.30 18.00
CA ARG A 41 -7.95 5.58 16.55
C ARG A 41 -8.33 4.32 15.76
N PHE A 42 -7.78 3.16 16.16
CA PHE A 42 -8.16 1.87 15.61
C PHE A 42 -9.63 1.55 15.88
N GLU A 43 -10.06 1.63 17.15
CA GLU A 43 -11.45 1.37 17.56
C GLU A 43 -12.43 2.26 16.81
N LYS A 44 -12.13 3.56 16.68
CA LYS A 44 -12.96 4.50 15.94
C LYS A 44 -13.16 4.10 14.47
N VAL A 45 -12.09 3.68 13.78
CA VAL A 45 -12.13 3.29 12.35
C VAL A 45 -12.76 1.91 12.16
N MET A 46 -12.44 0.97 13.06
CA MET A 46 -12.92 -0.40 12.98
C MET A 46 -14.39 -0.52 13.38
N ALA A 47 -14.86 0.18 14.42
CA ALA A 47 -16.21 0.04 14.96
C ALA A 47 -17.34 0.05 13.91
N PRO A 48 -17.44 1.01 12.97
CA PRO A 48 -18.55 1.04 12.02
C PRO A 48 -18.59 -0.18 11.10
N LYS A 49 -17.42 -0.68 10.67
CA LYS A 49 -17.32 -1.85 9.77
C LYS A 49 -17.38 -3.16 10.55
N VAL A 50 -16.60 -3.27 11.62
CA VAL A 50 -16.43 -4.50 12.38
C VAL A 50 -17.66 -4.77 13.24
N ASN A 51 -17.92 -3.91 14.23
CA ASN A 51 -19.07 -4.09 15.11
C ASN A 51 -20.38 -4.00 14.31
N GLY A 52 -20.47 -3.03 13.39
CA GLY A 52 -21.66 -2.85 12.56
C GLY A 52 -22.01 -4.06 11.71
N ALA A 53 -21.06 -4.65 10.99
CA ALA A 53 -21.33 -5.85 10.22
C ALA A 53 -21.52 -7.09 11.09
N TRP A 54 -20.85 -7.18 12.24
CA TRP A 54 -21.00 -8.28 13.20
C TRP A 54 -22.42 -8.32 13.79
N TYR A 55 -22.92 -7.20 14.30
CA TYR A 55 -24.28 -7.13 14.84
C TYR A 55 -25.33 -7.43 13.78
N LEU A 56 -25.18 -6.86 12.57
CA LEU A 56 -26.05 -7.20 11.44
C LEU A 56 -25.99 -8.68 11.10
N HIS A 57 -24.81 -9.32 11.17
CA HIS A 57 -24.68 -10.75 10.96
C HIS A 57 -25.45 -11.55 12.01
N CYS A 58 -25.16 -11.35 13.31
CA CYS A 58 -25.78 -12.10 14.40
C CYS A 58 -27.30 -11.93 14.43
N LEU A 59 -27.79 -10.69 14.31
CA LEU A 59 -29.23 -10.38 14.41
C LEU A 59 -30.04 -10.82 13.18
N THR A 60 -29.40 -11.27 12.09
CA THR A 60 -30.08 -11.67 10.86
C THR A 60 -29.72 -13.08 10.37
N GLN A 61 -29.08 -13.92 11.20
CA GLN A 61 -28.75 -15.30 10.84
C GLN A 61 -30.00 -16.12 10.46
N ASP A 62 -31.11 -15.92 11.18
CA ASP A 62 -32.38 -16.62 10.93
C ASP A 62 -33.32 -15.85 9.97
N THR A 63 -32.87 -14.75 9.40
CA THR A 63 -33.65 -13.97 8.42
C THR A 63 -33.33 -14.46 7.01
N PRO A 64 -34.33 -14.84 6.19
CA PRO A 64 -34.11 -15.33 4.83
C PRO A 64 -33.81 -14.15 3.89
N LEU A 65 -32.58 -13.62 3.99
CA LEU A 65 -32.10 -12.57 3.11
C LEU A 65 -31.82 -13.15 1.71
N ASP A 66 -32.12 -12.35 0.70
CA ASP A 66 -31.72 -12.57 -0.68
C ASP A 66 -30.25 -12.18 -0.91
N PHE A 67 -29.75 -11.17 -0.19
CA PHE A 67 -28.35 -10.73 -0.27
C PHE A 67 -27.87 -10.04 1.02
N PHE A 68 -26.58 -10.15 1.30
CA PHE A 68 -25.88 -9.40 2.34
C PHE A 68 -24.56 -8.89 1.75
N ILE A 69 -24.48 -7.58 1.50
CA ILE A 69 -23.36 -6.96 0.79
C ILE A 69 -22.63 -5.98 1.71
N CYS A 70 -21.32 -6.15 1.85
CA CYS A 70 -20.45 -5.24 2.56
C CYS A 70 -19.60 -4.42 1.59
N PHE A 71 -19.54 -3.11 1.81
CA PHE A 71 -18.63 -2.23 1.09
C PHE A 71 -17.28 -2.24 1.79
N SER A 72 -16.35 -2.99 1.21
CA SER A 72 -14.94 -3.04 1.58
C SER A 72 -14.15 -2.09 0.67
N SER A 73 -12.82 -2.18 0.72
CA SER A 73 -11.92 -1.33 -0.06
C SER A 73 -10.82 -2.16 -0.71
N ASN A 74 -10.28 -1.69 -1.83
CA ASN A 74 -9.06 -2.22 -2.42
C ASN A 74 -7.86 -2.18 -1.47
N ALA A 75 -7.87 -1.32 -0.43
CA ALA A 75 -6.84 -1.25 0.60
C ALA A 75 -6.62 -2.59 1.35
N SER A 76 -7.62 -3.47 1.43
CA SER A 76 -7.42 -4.82 2.01
C SER A 76 -6.82 -5.84 1.03
N LEU A 77 -6.68 -5.47 -0.25
CA LEU A 77 -6.09 -6.31 -1.29
C LEU A 77 -4.72 -5.78 -1.75
N LEU A 78 -4.58 -4.46 -1.80
CA LEU A 78 -3.42 -3.72 -2.28
C LEU A 78 -2.82 -2.96 -1.10
N GLU A 79 -1.50 -2.89 -1.04
CA GLU A 79 -0.79 -2.18 0.02
C GLU A 79 -1.10 -0.67 -0.06
N GLU A 80 -1.69 -0.11 1.01
CA GLU A 80 -1.96 1.31 1.15
C GLU A 80 -1.28 1.85 2.42
N GLY A 81 -0.18 2.59 2.21
CA GLY A 81 0.63 3.14 3.29
C GLY A 81 -0.18 4.07 4.21
N GLY A 82 -0.04 3.89 5.53
CA GLY A 82 -0.69 4.76 6.51
C GLY A 82 -2.16 4.44 6.82
N GLN A 83 -2.73 3.35 6.28
CA GLN A 83 -4.13 2.98 6.50
C GLN A 83 -4.32 1.68 7.30
N GLY A 84 -3.37 1.28 8.14
CA GLY A 84 -3.40 -0.03 8.83
C GLY A 84 -4.70 -0.33 9.60
N ASN A 85 -5.33 0.68 10.21
CA ASN A 85 -6.64 0.55 10.86
C ASN A 85 -7.79 0.29 9.88
N TYR A 86 -7.81 1.01 8.76
CA TYR A 86 -8.82 0.86 7.71
C TYR A 86 -8.64 -0.45 6.94
N VAL A 87 -7.40 -0.84 6.63
CA VAL A 87 -7.05 -2.13 6.03
C VAL A 87 -7.57 -3.28 6.90
N ALA A 88 -7.32 -3.24 8.22
CA ALA A 88 -7.81 -4.24 9.15
C ALA A 88 -9.35 -4.31 9.19
N ALA A 89 -10.03 -3.16 9.22
CA ALA A 89 -11.49 -3.09 9.22
C ALA A 89 -12.12 -3.69 7.96
N ASN A 90 -11.53 -3.44 6.78
CA ASN A 90 -12.00 -3.97 5.50
C ASN A 90 -11.69 -5.47 5.36
N THR A 91 -10.52 -5.91 5.82
CA THR A 91 -10.15 -7.35 5.85
C THR A 91 -11.11 -8.16 6.72
N PHE A 92 -11.59 -7.58 7.82
CA PHE A 92 -12.64 -8.21 8.64
C PHE A 92 -13.94 -8.40 7.84
N LEU A 93 -14.39 -7.39 7.09
CA LEU A 93 -15.59 -7.51 6.23
C LEU A 93 -15.41 -8.63 5.20
N ASP A 94 -14.25 -8.66 4.54
CA ASP A 94 -13.92 -9.69 3.54
C ASP A 94 -14.02 -11.10 4.16
N SER A 95 -13.44 -11.27 5.34
CA SER A 95 -13.45 -12.53 6.08
C SER A 95 -14.86 -12.91 6.58
N LEU A 96 -15.64 -11.94 7.06
CA LEU A 96 -17.01 -12.17 7.53
C LEU A 96 -17.93 -12.63 6.40
N MET A 97 -17.77 -12.09 5.19
CA MET A 97 -18.57 -12.52 4.03
C MET A 97 -18.23 -13.95 3.61
N GLN A 98 -16.95 -14.35 3.68
CA GLN A 98 -16.54 -15.74 3.49
C GLN A 98 -17.12 -16.65 4.59
N HIS A 99 -17.10 -16.20 5.85
CA HIS A 99 -17.70 -16.93 6.97
C HIS A 99 -19.20 -17.16 6.77
N ARG A 100 -19.97 -16.12 6.40
CA ARG A 100 -21.40 -16.24 6.08
C ARG A 100 -21.66 -17.28 4.98
N ARG A 101 -20.86 -17.25 3.91
CA ARG A 101 -20.97 -18.24 2.82
C ARG A 101 -20.70 -19.66 3.28
N ALA A 102 -19.71 -19.86 4.15
CA ALA A 102 -19.43 -21.17 4.73
C ALA A 102 -20.59 -21.72 5.57
N MET A 103 -21.42 -20.84 6.14
CA MET A 103 -22.66 -21.19 6.85
C MET A 103 -23.87 -21.38 5.92
N GLY A 104 -23.71 -21.23 4.61
CA GLY A 104 -24.81 -21.27 3.64
C GLY A 104 -25.67 -20.00 3.61
N LEU A 105 -25.20 -18.91 4.24
CA LEU A 105 -25.87 -17.61 4.23
C LEU A 105 -25.36 -16.73 3.06
N PRO A 106 -26.19 -15.82 2.51
CA PRO A 106 -25.71 -14.82 1.57
C PRO A 106 -24.62 -13.94 2.19
N GLY A 107 -23.61 -13.59 1.40
CA GLY A 107 -22.46 -12.81 1.84
C GLY A 107 -21.57 -12.43 0.66
N LEU A 108 -21.40 -11.13 0.45
CA LEU A 108 -20.53 -10.58 -0.59
C LEU A 108 -19.80 -9.35 -0.06
N SER A 109 -18.47 -9.39 -0.09
CA SER A 109 -17.64 -8.20 0.13
C SER A 109 -17.23 -7.60 -1.22
N ILE A 110 -17.38 -6.29 -1.37
CA ILE A 110 -16.92 -5.57 -2.57
C ILE A 110 -15.73 -4.69 -2.18
N ASN A 111 -14.54 -5.03 -2.66
CA ASN A 111 -13.34 -4.22 -2.50
C ASN A 111 -13.32 -3.12 -3.56
N TRP A 112 -13.84 -1.94 -3.19
CA TRP A 112 -13.94 -0.80 -4.09
C TRP A 112 -12.61 -0.07 -4.27
N GLY A 113 -12.30 0.32 -5.51
CA GLY A 113 -11.39 1.44 -5.78
C GLY A 113 -12.04 2.80 -5.46
N ALA A 114 -11.32 3.90 -5.69
CA ALA A 114 -11.85 5.24 -5.44
C ALA A 114 -13.05 5.56 -6.34
N TRP A 115 -14.00 6.33 -5.79
CA TRP A 115 -15.17 6.84 -6.52
C TRP A 115 -14.91 8.30 -6.92
N ALA A 116 -15.23 8.67 -8.16
CA ALA A 116 -14.77 9.92 -8.79
C ALA A 116 -15.37 11.22 -8.20
N ASP A 117 -16.60 11.17 -7.69
CA ASP A 117 -17.38 12.37 -7.38
C ASP A 117 -17.89 12.43 -5.92
N VAL A 118 -17.71 11.36 -5.14
CA VAL A 118 -18.30 11.21 -3.79
C VAL A 118 -17.43 10.30 -2.93
N GLY A 119 -17.36 10.58 -1.63
CA GLY A 119 -16.89 9.63 -0.62
C GLY A 119 -15.48 9.89 -0.08
N MET A 120 -14.96 8.90 0.63
CA MET A 120 -13.73 9.00 1.44
C MET A 120 -12.44 9.19 0.63
N ALA A 121 -12.50 9.05 -0.69
CA ALA A 121 -11.33 9.12 -1.59
C ALA A 121 -11.23 10.42 -2.39
N ALA A 122 -12.09 11.42 -2.16
CA ALA A 122 -12.16 12.64 -2.96
C ALA A 122 -10.81 13.38 -3.08
N ASP A 123 -10.00 13.35 -2.02
CA ASP A 123 -8.69 14.00 -1.98
C ASP A 123 -7.57 13.19 -2.65
N LEU A 124 -7.75 11.87 -2.85
CA LEU A 124 -6.77 10.96 -3.48
C LEU A 124 -6.82 10.97 -5.02
N ILE A 125 -7.94 11.42 -5.61
CA ILE A 125 -8.24 11.27 -7.05
C ILE A 125 -7.21 11.95 -7.96
N GLN A 126 -6.54 13.02 -7.50
CA GLN A 126 -5.60 13.76 -8.34
C GLN A 126 -4.32 12.98 -8.69
N GLN A 127 -3.91 12.04 -7.84
CA GLN A 127 -2.64 11.31 -8.01
C GLN A 127 -2.84 9.86 -8.51
N MET A 128 -4.04 9.30 -8.35
CA MET A 128 -4.38 7.93 -8.74
C MET A 128 -4.10 7.57 -10.21
N PRO A 129 -4.42 8.44 -11.20
CA PRO A 129 -4.14 8.10 -12.60
C PRO A 129 -2.66 7.87 -12.87
N GLN A 130 -1.76 8.54 -12.13
CA GLN A 130 -0.32 8.36 -12.29
C GLN A 130 0.17 7.01 -11.75
N GLN A 131 -0.56 6.42 -10.80
CA GLN A 131 -0.29 5.08 -10.27
C GLN A 131 -0.99 3.97 -11.06
N GLY A 132 -1.78 4.31 -12.09
CA GLY A 132 -2.52 3.33 -12.89
C GLY A 132 -3.83 2.86 -12.25
N LEU A 133 -4.33 3.58 -11.26
CA LEU A 133 -5.66 3.39 -10.68
C LEU A 133 -6.56 4.52 -11.19
N ASP A 134 -7.68 4.20 -11.83
CA ASP A 134 -8.63 5.22 -12.23
C ASP A 134 -9.84 5.23 -11.28
N ALA A 135 -10.45 6.41 -11.10
CA ALA A 135 -11.63 6.54 -10.27
C ALA A 135 -12.88 5.96 -10.97
N ILE A 136 -13.80 5.41 -10.17
CA ILE A 136 -15.07 4.83 -10.61
C ILE A 136 -16.11 5.95 -10.71
N PRO A 137 -16.68 6.22 -11.90
CA PRO A 137 -17.81 7.13 -12.02
C PRO A 137 -19.02 6.60 -11.23
N LEU A 138 -19.79 7.49 -10.61
CA LEU A 138 -20.94 7.11 -9.78
C LEU A 138 -21.91 6.16 -10.48
N GLU A 139 -22.24 6.45 -11.75
CA GLU A 139 -23.19 5.63 -12.51
C GLU A 139 -22.66 4.22 -12.79
N VAL A 140 -21.35 4.10 -13.06
CA VAL A 140 -20.69 2.80 -13.21
C VAL A 140 -20.72 2.03 -11.89
N GLY A 141 -20.45 2.69 -10.76
CA GLY A 141 -20.54 2.07 -9.44
C GLY A 141 -21.94 1.53 -9.14
N ARG A 142 -22.99 2.29 -9.49
CA ARG A 142 -24.39 1.87 -9.34
C ARG A 142 -24.76 0.68 -10.23
N GLU A 143 -24.29 0.67 -11.47
CA GLU A 143 -24.48 -0.45 -12.39
C GLU A 143 -23.81 -1.72 -11.85
N ILE A 144 -22.59 -1.61 -11.31
CA ILE A 144 -21.88 -2.73 -10.68
C ILE A 144 -22.69 -3.27 -9.49
N VAL A 145 -23.14 -2.41 -8.56
CA VAL A 145 -23.95 -2.86 -7.41
C VAL A 145 -25.22 -3.58 -7.88
N THR A 146 -25.91 -3.04 -8.88
CA THR A 146 -27.13 -3.64 -9.43
C THR A 146 -26.86 -5.02 -10.03
N ALA A 147 -25.77 -5.15 -10.80
CA ALA A 147 -25.36 -6.42 -11.40
C ALA A 147 -24.96 -7.45 -10.33
N LEU A 148 -24.30 -7.01 -9.26
CA LEU A 148 -23.89 -7.88 -8.15
C LEU A 148 -25.09 -8.37 -7.34
N ILE A 149 -26.07 -7.51 -7.04
CA ILE A 149 -27.34 -7.93 -6.42
C ILE A 149 -28.05 -8.96 -7.31
N ALA A 150 -28.15 -8.71 -8.62
CA ALA A 150 -28.75 -9.67 -9.54
C ALA A 150 -27.98 -11.01 -9.59
N ASN A 151 -26.67 -10.99 -9.33
CA ASN A 151 -25.86 -12.19 -9.24
C ASN A 151 -26.07 -12.96 -7.91
N GLU A 152 -26.27 -12.26 -6.80
CA GLU A 152 -26.61 -12.86 -5.50
C GLU A 152 -27.90 -13.67 -5.56
N LEU A 153 -28.87 -13.22 -6.34
CA LEU A 153 -30.17 -13.90 -6.53
C LEU A 153 -30.07 -15.23 -7.30
N LYS A 154 -28.90 -15.59 -7.83
CA LYS A 154 -28.70 -16.85 -8.57
C LYS A 154 -28.36 -17.98 -7.59
N SER A 155 -29.01 -19.13 -7.76
CA SER A 155 -28.92 -20.27 -6.83
C SER A 155 -27.54 -20.88 -6.60
N ASN A 156 -26.55 -20.61 -7.48
CA ASN A 156 -25.21 -21.20 -7.40
C ASN A 156 -24.10 -20.16 -7.19
N ASN A 157 -24.40 -18.95 -6.72
CA ASN A 157 -23.33 -17.99 -6.45
C ASN A 157 -22.57 -18.35 -5.18
N GLN A 158 -21.28 -18.66 -5.32
CA GLN A 158 -20.37 -18.94 -4.21
C GLN A 158 -19.32 -17.84 -4.01
N THR A 159 -19.35 -16.80 -4.84
CA THR A 159 -18.38 -15.71 -4.75
C THR A 159 -18.65 -14.87 -3.49
N GLY A 160 -17.74 -14.94 -2.52
CA GLY A 160 -17.82 -14.18 -1.27
C GLY A 160 -17.11 -12.82 -1.31
N GLN A 161 -16.27 -12.58 -2.32
CA GLN A 161 -15.45 -11.37 -2.41
C GLN A 161 -15.18 -11.00 -3.87
N ILE A 162 -15.36 -9.72 -4.21
CA ILE A 162 -15.12 -9.17 -5.55
C ILE A 162 -14.40 -7.84 -5.44
N ALA A 163 -13.33 -7.66 -6.22
CA ALA A 163 -12.70 -6.37 -6.41
C ALA A 163 -13.35 -5.59 -7.57
N ALA A 164 -13.74 -4.35 -7.31
CA ALA A 164 -14.30 -3.44 -8.31
C ALA A 164 -13.43 -2.18 -8.36
N MET A 165 -12.46 -2.18 -9.27
CA MET A 165 -11.55 -1.06 -9.50
C MET A 165 -11.08 -1.02 -10.96
N PRO A 166 -11.15 0.14 -11.64
CA PRO A 166 -10.53 0.33 -12.94
C PRO A 166 -9.01 0.44 -12.77
N VAL A 167 -8.28 -0.46 -13.41
CA VAL A 167 -6.81 -0.52 -13.30
C VAL A 167 -6.19 -0.53 -14.69
N ASN A 168 -5.32 0.44 -14.94
CA ASN A 168 -4.33 0.34 -16.00
C ASN A 168 -3.17 -0.53 -15.52
N TRP A 169 -3.33 -1.84 -15.72
CA TRP A 169 -2.35 -2.82 -15.25
C TRP A 169 -0.93 -2.56 -15.77
N ALA A 170 -0.75 -1.95 -16.95
CA ALA A 170 0.58 -1.70 -17.49
C ALA A 170 1.30 -0.62 -16.68
N ARG A 171 0.57 0.44 -16.32
CA ARG A 171 1.08 1.50 -15.45
C ARG A 171 1.23 0.99 -14.02
N TYR A 172 0.20 0.35 -13.47
CA TYR A 172 0.22 -0.15 -12.09
C TYR A 172 1.36 -1.14 -11.84
N LEU A 173 1.57 -2.10 -12.75
CA LEU A 173 2.63 -3.09 -12.61
C LEU A 173 4.04 -2.53 -12.86
N SER A 174 4.17 -1.39 -13.55
CA SER A 174 5.48 -0.76 -13.79
C SER A 174 6.16 -0.26 -12.51
N HIS A 175 5.41 -0.08 -11.42
CA HIS A 175 5.93 0.30 -10.12
C HIS A 175 6.57 -0.88 -9.37
N PHE A 176 6.34 -2.13 -9.79
CA PHE A 176 6.87 -3.31 -9.10
C PHE A 176 8.16 -3.81 -9.75
N VAL A 177 9.21 -3.99 -8.94
CA VAL A 177 10.43 -4.69 -9.38
C VAL A 177 10.16 -6.17 -9.60
N THR A 178 9.39 -6.77 -8.69
CA THR A 178 8.89 -8.15 -8.79
C THR A 178 7.38 -8.10 -8.60
N VAL A 179 6.62 -8.56 -9.59
CA VAL A 179 5.15 -8.57 -9.53
C VAL A 179 4.70 -9.57 -8.45
N PRO A 180 3.86 -9.15 -7.48
CA PRO A 180 3.29 -10.05 -6.47
C PRO A 180 2.53 -11.21 -7.12
N SER A 181 2.54 -12.37 -6.48
CA SER A 181 1.87 -13.58 -7.00
C SER A 181 0.38 -13.37 -7.27
N LEU A 182 -0.30 -12.61 -6.40
CA LEU A 182 -1.70 -12.21 -6.57
C LEU A 182 -1.95 -11.47 -7.89
N LEU A 183 -0.95 -10.73 -8.40
CA LEU A 183 -1.07 -9.90 -9.60
C LEU A 183 -0.40 -10.52 -10.83
N ALA A 184 0.20 -11.70 -10.70
CA ALA A 184 1.00 -12.32 -11.75
C ALA A 184 0.20 -12.55 -13.05
N GLU A 185 -1.10 -12.86 -12.94
CA GLU A 185 -1.96 -13.06 -14.11
C GLU A 185 -2.12 -11.78 -14.97
N PHE A 186 -2.02 -10.60 -14.36
CA PHE A 186 -2.11 -9.32 -15.06
C PHE A 186 -0.81 -8.93 -15.77
N SER A 187 0.34 -9.47 -15.34
CA SER A 187 1.65 -9.26 -15.96
C SER A 187 1.80 -10.03 -17.28
N SER A 188 1.32 -11.28 -17.32
CA SER A 188 1.45 -12.16 -18.49
C SER A 188 0.76 -11.63 -19.77
N LYS A 189 -0.23 -10.74 -19.61
CA LYS A 189 -0.97 -10.11 -20.72
C LYS A 189 -0.24 -8.93 -21.37
N GLN A 190 0.99 -8.59 -20.95
CA GLN A 190 1.66 -7.32 -21.30
C GLN A 190 3.04 -7.43 -21.99
N THR A 191 3.43 -8.59 -22.52
CA THR A 191 4.78 -8.85 -23.09
C THR A 191 5.18 -8.03 -24.33
N SER A 192 4.56 -6.88 -24.64
CA SER A 192 4.80 -6.15 -25.90
C SER A 192 5.25 -4.68 -25.81
N ALA A 193 5.25 -4.00 -24.64
CA ALA A 193 5.41 -2.52 -24.65
C ALA A 193 6.35 -1.86 -23.61
N ALA A 194 6.78 -2.56 -22.56
CA ALA A 194 7.42 -1.88 -21.41
C ALA A 194 8.93 -1.60 -21.56
N ASN A 195 9.64 -2.17 -22.52
CA ASN A 195 11.10 -1.97 -22.67
C ASN A 195 11.50 -0.58 -23.22
N GLY A 196 10.55 0.33 -23.43
CA GLY A 196 10.79 1.66 -24.02
C GLY A 196 11.01 2.80 -23.02
N SER A 197 10.47 2.72 -21.80
CA SER A 197 10.49 3.85 -20.84
C SER A 197 11.75 3.89 -19.96
N THR A 198 12.36 2.73 -19.70
CA THR A 198 13.47 2.57 -18.75
C THR A 198 14.77 3.25 -19.17
N LEU A 199 14.93 3.55 -20.47
CA LEU A 199 16.11 4.21 -21.05
C LEU A 199 15.98 5.73 -21.19
N MET A 200 14.88 6.35 -20.73
CA MET A 200 14.63 7.78 -20.93
C MET A 200 15.43 8.67 -19.98
N LEU A 201 15.52 8.34 -18.68
CA LEU A 201 16.16 9.23 -17.70
C LEU A 201 17.66 9.41 -17.95
N ARG A 202 18.43 8.33 -18.17
CA ARG A 202 19.86 8.45 -18.50
C ARG A 202 20.09 9.31 -19.74
N ARG A 203 19.32 9.08 -20.82
CA ARG A 203 19.42 9.85 -22.06
C ARG A 203 19.03 11.31 -21.87
N GLU A 204 18.00 11.57 -21.07
CA GLU A 204 17.60 12.93 -20.69
C GLU A 204 18.73 13.64 -19.92
N LEU A 205 19.32 12.98 -18.93
CA LEU A 205 20.40 13.56 -18.12
C LEU A 205 21.68 13.81 -18.94
N GLU A 206 22.00 12.95 -19.90
CA GLU A 206 23.11 13.15 -20.85
C GLU A 206 22.85 14.34 -21.79
N ALA A 207 21.59 14.58 -22.18
CA ALA A 207 21.20 15.69 -23.09
C ALA A 207 21.02 17.05 -22.38
N VAL A 208 20.81 17.06 -21.06
CA VAL A 208 20.60 18.27 -20.26
C VAL A 208 21.95 18.90 -19.88
N ARG A 209 22.00 20.24 -19.85
CA ARG A 209 23.22 20.99 -19.48
C ARG A 209 23.65 20.63 -18.05
N PRO A 210 24.96 20.59 -17.75
CA PRO A 210 25.46 20.23 -16.40
C PRO A 210 24.81 21.01 -15.25
N ARG A 211 24.45 22.29 -15.46
CA ARG A 211 23.80 23.15 -14.45
C ARG A 211 22.32 22.79 -14.17
N GLU A 212 21.65 22.12 -15.09
CA GLU A 212 20.23 21.75 -15.00
C GLU A 212 20.06 20.27 -14.56
N ARG A 213 21.13 19.46 -14.63
CA ARG A 213 21.15 18.03 -14.24
C ARG A 213 20.76 17.82 -12.77
N ALA A 214 21.33 18.60 -11.85
CA ALA A 214 21.05 18.47 -10.41
C ALA A 214 19.56 18.70 -10.09
N GLN A 215 18.93 19.70 -10.71
CA GLN A 215 17.50 19.96 -10.53
C GLN A 215 16.63 18.83 -11.09
N ARG A 216 17.00 18.26 -12.24
CA ARG A 216 16.26 17.15 -12.85
C ARG A 216 16.39 15.86 -12.03
N ILE A 217 17.60 15.57 -11.53
CA ILE A 217 17.85 14.43 -10.63
C ILE A 217 17.02 14.59 -9.37
N LEU A 218 17.07 15.76 -8.71
CA LEU A 218 16.30 16.01 -7.49
C LEU A 218 14.80 15.79 -7.71
N ALA A 219 14.23 16.36 -8.78
CA ALA A 219 12.82 16.18 -9.11
C ALA A 219 12.46 14.70 -9.31
N TYR A 220 13.30 13.94 -10.03
CA TYR A 220 13.09 12.51 -10.22
C TYR A 220 13.17 11.72 -8.90
N LEU A 221 14.16 12.01 -8.06
CA LEU A 221 14.29 11.35 -6.75
C LEU A 221 13.09 11.64 -5.85
N GLN A 222 12.55 12.87 -5.88
CA GLN A 222 11.34 13.24 -5.15
C GLN A 222 10.10 12.49 -5.67
N GLU A 223 9.94 12.37 -6.99
CA GLU A 223 8.84 11.60 -7.60
C GLU A 223 8.91 10.11 -7.20
N GLU A 224 10.10 9.51 -7.28
CA GLU A 224 10.31 8.11 -6.90
C GLU A 224 10.06 7.88 -5.40
N LEU A 225 10.49 8.79 -4.52
CA LEU A 225 10.17 8.68 -3.09
C LEU A 225 8.69 8.86 -2.80
N CYS A 226 8.01 9.79 -3.47
CA CYS A 226 6.56 9.89 -3.35
C CYS A 226 5.88 8.57 -3.77
N SER A 227 6.39 7.90 -4.81
CA SER A 227 5.87 6.59 -5.23
C SER A 227 6.17 5.48 -4.23
N VAL A 228 7.37 5.42 -3.65
CA VAL A 228 7.77 4.36 -2.71
C VAL A 228 7.14 4.54 -1.33
N LEU A 229 7.09 5.77 -0.83
CA LEU A 229 6.56 6.11 0.49
C LEU A 229 5.08 6.53 0.47
N MET A 230 4.44 6.54 -0.71
CA MET A 230 3.06 6.99 -0.91
C MET A 230 2.80 8.38 -0.31
N LEU A 231 3.76 9.30 -0.45
CA LEU A 231 3.67 10.66 0.10
C LEU A 231 2.84 11.56 -0.83
N SER A 232 1.91 12.33 -0.24
CA SER A 232 1.07 13.27 -0.98
C SER A 232 1.83 14.50 -1.49
N GLN A 233 2.98 14.82 -0.89
CA GLN A 233 3.84 15.94 -1.29
C GLN A 233 5.31 15.51 -1.32
N PRO A 234 6.11 16.09 -2.24
CA PRO A 234 7.54 15.79 -2.32
C PRO A 234 8.24 16.15 -1.01
N PRO A 235 9.07 15.25 -0.45
CA PRO A 235 9.79 15.53 0.78
C PRO A 235 10.82 16.64 0.59
N MET A 236 11.16 17.32 1.68
CA MET A 236 12.19 18.35 1.65
C MET A 236 13.56 17.73 1.35
N PRO A 237 14.41 18.37 0.52
CA PRO A 237 15.70 17.78 0.11
C PRO A 237 16.64 17.41 1.28
N GLN A 238 16.54 18.13 2.39
CA GLN A 238 17.38 17.94 3.59
C GLN A 238 16.88 16.81 4.50
N GLN A 239 15.67 16.28 4.27
CA GLN A 239 15.09 15.27 5.14
C GLN A 239 15.79 13.93 4.95
N GLY A 240 16.10 13.24 6.05
CA GLY A 240 16.78 11.94 5.99
C GLY A 240 15.83 10.81 5.59
N PHE A 241 16.32 9.82 4.82
CA PHE A 241 15.52 8.67 4.36
C PHE A 241 14.91 7.87 5.52
N LEU A 242 15.67 7.63 6.60
CA LEU A 242 15.18 6.92 7.77
C LEU A 242 14.12 7.74 8.54
N GLU A 243 14.27 9.06 8.59
CA GLU A 243 13.30 9.96 9.23
C GLU A 243 11.98 10.03 8.46
N MET A 244 12.03 9.79 7.14
CA MET A 244 10.84 9.62 6.29
C MET A 244 10.14 8.27 6.50
N GLY A 245 10.71 7.37 7.31
CA GLY A 245 10.16 6.04 7.56
C GLY A 245 10.55 5.00 6.50
N MET A 246 11.59 5.23 5.70
CA MET A 246 12.10 4.19 4.81
C MET A 246 12.67 3.03 5.63
N ASP A 247 12.13 1.84 5.40
CA ASP A 247 12.67 0.60 5.97
C ASP A 247 13.73 -0.05 5.05
N SER A 248 14.28 -1.18 5.50
CA SER A 248 15.32 -1.90 4.77
C SER A 248 14.86 -2.42 3.40
N LEU A 249 13.58 -2.74 3.22
CA LEU A 249 13.03 -3.21 1.95
C LEU A 249 12.83 -2.03 0.98
N MET A 250 12.27 -0.93 1.48
CA MET A 250 12.08 0.31 0.72
C MET A 250 13.40 0.91 0.23
N ILE A 251 14.46 0.85 1.05
CA ILE A 251 15.82 1.26 0.66
C ILE A 251 16.34 0.43 -0.51
N VAL A 252 16.15 -0.89 -0.46
CA VAL A 252 16.58 -1.80 -1.54
C VAL A 252 15.77 -1.55 -2.81
N GLU A 253 14.46 -1.37 -2.68
CA GLU A 253 13.57 -1.07 -3.79
C GLU A 253 13.93 0.26 -4.47
N PHE A 254 14.02 1.35 -3.70
CA PHE A 254 14.38 2.67 -4.20
C PHE A 254 15.73 2.63 -4.94
N ARG A 255 16.76 2.00 -4.35
CA ARG A 255 18.05 1.80 -5.02
C ARG A 255 17.92 1.03 -6.34
N ASN A 256 17.13 -0.05 -6.38
CA ASN A 256 16.96 -0.84 -7.59
C ASN A 256 16.26 -0.05 -8.70
N ARG A 257 15.27 0.78 -8.36
CA ARG A 257 14.61 1.70 -9.30
C ARG A 257 15.62 2.70 -9.87
N LEU A 258 16.43 3.33 -9.03
CA LEU A 258 17.50 4.24 -9.47
C LEU A 258 18.53 3.55 -10.38
N GLN A 259 18.98 2.35 -10.01
CA GLN A 259 19.92 1.57 -10.82
C GLN A 259 19.34 1.25 -12.20
N THR A 260 18.05 0.97 -12.26
CA THR A 260 17.32 0.65 -13.49
C THR A 260 17.13 1.89 -14.37
N ALA A 261 16.72 3.02 -13.78
CA ALA A 261 16.47 4.28 -14.51
C ALA A 261 17.77 4.95 -15.00
N LEU A 262 18.86 4.82 -14.24
CA LEU A 262 20.17 5.37 -14.60
C LEU A 262 21.03 4.39 -15.40
N ASP A 263 20.64 3.12 -15.52
CA ASP A 263 21.42 2.04 -16.13
C ASP A 263 22.87 1.98 -15.58
N MET A 264 22.98 2.06 -14.25
CA MET A 264 24.25 2.13 -13.51
C MET A 264 24.23 1.24 -12.27
N LYS A 265 25.34 0.55 -12.00
CA LYS A 265 25.48 -0.24 -10.77
C LYS A 265 25.60 0.68 -9.56
N LEU A 266 24.62 0.62 -8.66
CA LEU A 266 24.60 1.40 -7.43
C LEU A 266 24.90 0.48 -6.23
N PRO A 267 25.85 0.84 -5.35
CA PRO A 267 26.19 0.02 -4.18
C PRO A 267 25.03 -0.05 -3.18
N SER A 268 24.91 -1.16 -2.44
CA SER A 268 23.91 -1.32 -1.37
C SER A 268 24.06 -0.29 -0.26
N THR A 269 25.26 0.25 -0.05
CA THR A 269 25.55 1.27 0.96
C THR A 269 25.21 2.68 0.50
N LEU A 270 24.69 2.90 -0.72
CA LEU A 270 24.52 4.22 -1.31
C LEU A 270 23.69 5.15 -0.41
N LEU A 271 22.50 4.70 -0.02
CA LEU A 271 21.55 5.48 0.77
C LEU A 271 21.99 5.67 2.23
N PHE A 272 22.98 4.90 2.69
CA PHE A 272 23.61 5.11 4.01
C PHE A 272 24.75 6.13 3.94
N LYS A 273 25.45 6.20 2.80
CA LYS A 273 26.52 7.18 2.57
C LYS A 273 26.00 8.56 2.21
N TYR A 274 24.83 8.61 1.59
CA TYR A 274 24.12 9.82 1.19
C TYR A 274 22.71 9.75 1.76
N PRO A 275 22.52 10.02 3.07
CA PRO A 275 21.26 9.78 3.78
C PRO A 275 20.12 10.77 3.47
N SER A 276 20.37 11.80 2.66
CA SER A 276 19.35 12.77 2.23
C SER A 276 19.24 12.88 0.70
N LEU A 277 18.12 13.45 0.24
CA LEU A 277 17.88 13.73 -1.18
C LEU A 277 18.92 14.70 -1.77
N GLU A 278 19.31 15.70 -1.00
CA GLU A 278 20.33 16.68 -1.40
C GLU A 278 21.68 16.02 -1.63
N GLU A 279 22.16 15.23 -0.66
CA GLU A 279 23.45 14.52 -0.75
C GLU A 279 23.43 13.47 -1.87
N LEU A 280 22.32 12.74 -2.04
CA LEU A 280 22.18 11.76 -3.11
C LEU A 280 22.17 12.42 -4.49
N THR A 281 21.51 13.57 -4.62
CA THR A 281 21.49 14.37 -5.86
C THR A 281 22.88 14.85 -6.24
N GLU A 282 23.63 15.37 -5.27
CA GLU A 282 24.99 15.86 -5.49
C GLU A 282 25.92 14.71 -5.92
N HIS A 283 25.82 13.56 -5.24
CA HIS A 283 26.60 12.38 -5.60
C HIS A 283 26.27 11.88 -7.01
N LEU A 284 25.00 11.69 -7.35
CA LEU A 284 24.60 11.24 -8.68
C LEU A 284 25.04 12.24 -9.76
N SER A 285 24.94 13.54 -9.51
CA SER A 285 25.41 14.59 -10.43
C SER A 285 26.92 14.51 -10.70
N SER A 286 27.71 14.15 -9.68
CA SER A 286 29.17 13.98 -9.83
C SER A 286 29.55 12.79 -10.72
N LEU A 287 28.75 11.72 -10.74
CA LEU A 287 28.98 10.54 -11.57
C LEU A 287 28.78 10.82 -13.06
N PHE A 288 27.85 11.72 -13.41
CA PHE A 288 27.67 12.17 -14.79
C PHE A 288 28.71 13.20 -15.25
N SER A 289 29.34 13.90 -14.30
CA SER A 289 30.39 14.90 -14.60
C SER A 289 31.76 14.27 -14.84
N THR A 290 32.01 13.08 -14.28
CA THR A 290 33.28 12.35 -14.43
C THR A 290 33.40 11.58 -15.75
N ASN A 291 32.29 11.34 -16.45
CA ASN A 291 32.26 10.65 -17.74
C ASN A 291 32.55 11.56 -18.95
N GLU A 292 32.70 12.88 -18.75
CA GLU A 292 32.99 13.85 -19.83
C GLU A 292 34.50 14.11 -20.03
N GLY A 293 35.41 13.34 -19.41
CA GLY A 293 36.84 13.67 -19.44
C GLY A 293 37.82 12.53 -19.19
N THR A 294 37.70 11.39 -19.87
CA THR A 294 38.78 10.37 -19.84
C THR A 294 38.93 9.59 -21.14
N GLU A 295 39.43 10.28 -22.17
CA GLU A 295 40.29 9.66 -23.18
C GLU A 295 41.68 10.32 -23.12
N GLU A 296 42.71 9.47 -23.16
CA GLU A 296 44.16 9.77 -23.23
C GLU A 296 44.85 10.43 -22.03
N ARG A 297 45.55 9.58 -21.25
CA ARG A 297 47.03 9.61 -21.23
C ARG A 297 47.61 8.38 -20.53
N ALA A 298 48.17 7.49 -21.34
CA ALA A 298 49.20 6.56 -20.90
C ALA A 298 50.53 7.29 -20.75
N VAL A 299 51.17 7.26 -19.57
CA VAL A 299 52.64 7.23 -19.44
C VAL A 299 53.02 6.43 -18.19
N THR A 300 53.85 5.43 -18.47
CA THR A 300 54.73 4.56 -17.65
C THR A 300 55.42 5.18 -16.42
N GLY A 301 55.68 4.36 -15.38
CA GLY A 301 56.84 4.57 -14.49
C GLY A 301 56.79 3.98 -13.06
N GLN A 302 57.22 2.72 -12.93
CA GLN A 302 57.82 1.97 -11.81
C GLN A 302 57.97 2.51 -10.35
N HIS A 303 57.71 1.54 -9.45
CA HIS A 303 58.43 1.16 -8.20
C HIS A 303 58.24 1.95 -6.89
N GLY A 304 57.79 1.22 -5.86
CA GLY A 304 57.85 1.61 -4.46
C GLY A 304 57.07 0.65 -3.55
N THR A 305 57.71 -0.45 -3.15
CA THR A 305 57.27 -1.37 -2.08
C THR A 305 57.23 -0.66 -0.71
N LEU A 306 56.43 -1.19 0.23
CA LEU A 306 56.36 -1.02 1.71
C LEU A 306 54.92 -0.61 2.13
N THR A 307 54.24 -1.08 3.17
CA THR A 307 54.35 -2.17 4.16
C THR A 307 52.95 -2.26 4.79
N SER A 308 52.54 -3.46 5.17
CA SER A 308 51.45 -3.75 6.09
C SER A 308 51.78 -3.23 7.49
N GLU A 309 50.79 -2.68 8.21
CA GLU A 309 50.43 -2.95 9.63
C GLU A 309 49.69 -1.76 10.29
N GLU A 310 48.58 -2.12 10.96
CA GLU A 310 47.97 -1.49 12.16
C GLU A 310 47.31 -0.08 11.96
N GLU A 311 46.11 0.24 12.45
CA GLU A 311 45.53 -0.05 13.76
C GLU A 311 43.98 -0.12 13.75
N ASN A 312 43.53 -0.87 14.75
CA ASN A 312 42.20 -1.20 15.20
C ASN A 312 41.61 -0.04 16.04
N GLN A 313 40.33 0.33 15.85
CA GLN A 313 39.54 0.94 16.92
C GLN A 313 38.06 0.60 16.78
N ALA A 314 37.56 -0.03 17.84
CA ALA A 314 36.20 -0.51 18.02
C ALA A 314 35.28 0.61 18.53
N GLU A 315 34.05 0.69 18.01
CA GLU A 315 32.93 1.37 18.68
C GLU A 315 31.74 0.41 18.81
N LYS A 316 31.18 0.39 20.02
CA LYS A 316 30.07 -0.45 20.47
C LYS A 316 28.71 0.10 19.99
N PRO A 317 27.66 -0.75 19.94
CA PRO A 317 26.35 -0.39 19.39
C PRO A 317 25.46 0.42 20.35
N LEU A 318 24.45 1.08 19.76
CA LEU A 318 23.37 1.85 20.40
C LEU A 318 22.49 1.00 21.35
N PRO A 319 21.78 1.61 22.34
CA PRO A 319 20.91 0.89 23.26
C PRO A 319 19.46 0.69 22.73
N ASP A 320 19.04 -0.57 22.81
CA ASP A 320 17.73 -1.23 22.93
C ASP A 320 16.41 -0.46 22.71
N ALA A 321 15.70 -0.88 21.65
CA ALA A 321 14.24 -0.91 21.54
C ALA A 321 13.71 -2.34 21.24
N GLU A 322 14.50 -3.37 21.56
CA GLU A 322 14.13 -4.78 21.40
C GLU A 322 14.32 -5.50 22.73
N SER A 323 13.28 -5.57 23.56
CA SER A 323 13.26 -6.46 24.73
C SER A 323 11.91 -7.15 24.93
N LEU A 324 11.20 -7.41 23.83
CA LEU A 324 10.15 -8.43 23.80
C LEU A 324 10.67 -9.60 22.98
N SER A 325 10.78 -10.76 23.62
CA SER A 325 11.11 -12.00 22.93
C SER A 325 9.97 -12.39 21.98
N ALA A 326 10.25 -13.22 20.97
CA ALA A 326 9.20 -13.75 20.09
C ALA A 326 8.08 -14.46 20.89
N GLU A 327 8.42 -15.07 22.03
CA GLU A 327 7.45 -15.67 22.96
C GLU A 327 6.56 -14.62 23.63
N ASP A 328 7.07 -13.44 23.95
CA ASP A 328 6.28 -12.34 24.53
C ASP A 328 5.31 -11.74 23.51
N VAL A 329 5.71 -11.65 22.24
CA VAL A 329 4.83 -11.21 21.14
C VAL A 329 3.73 -12.24 20.88
N ASP A 330 4.07 -13.53 20.84
CA ASP A 330 3.10 -14.60 20.67
C ASP A 330 2.12 -14.69 21.85
N ALA A 331 2.59 -14.46 23.08
CA ALA A 331 1.74 -14.40 24.27
C ALA A 331 0.78 -13.21 24.24
N LEU A 332 1.24 -12.03 23.81
CA LEU A 332 0.41 -10.83 23.68
C LEU A 332 -0.65 -10.99 22.58
N MET A 333 -0.26 -11.61 21.47
CA MET A 333 -1.17 -11.94 20.37
C MET A 333 -2.20 -12.97 20.84
N ALA A 334 -1.80 -14.03 21.54
CA ALA A 334 -2.70 -15.05 22.07
C ALA A 334 -3.71 -14.48 23.08
N GLU A 335 -3.30 -13.55 23.95
CA GLU A 335 -4.20 -12.86 24.90
C GLU A 335 -5.23 -11.99 24.17
N LYS A 336 -4.78 -11.21 23.17
CA LYS A 336 -5.66 -10.38 22.33
C LYS A 336 -6.62 -11.22 21.48
N PHE A 337 -6.15 -12.36 20.95
CA PHE A 337 -6.97 -13.30 20.19
C PHE A 337 -7.96 -14.04 21.08
N GLN A 338 -7.61 -14.42 22.31
CA GLN A 338 -8.58 -15.01 23.26
C GLN A 338 -9.69 -14.03 23.66
N ALA A 339 -9.38 -12.74 23.78
CA ALA A 339 -10.40 -11.71 23.98
C ALA A 339 -11.34 -11.59 22.77
N LEU A 340 -10.81 -11.76 21.55
CA LEU A 340 -11.60 -11.83 20.32
C LEU A 340 -12.43 -13.12 20.26
N THR A 341 -11.89 -14.28 20.64
CA THR A 341 -12.63 -15.56 20.66
C THR A 341 -13.76 -15.54 21.69
N LYS A 342 -13.54 -14.98 22.89
CA LYS A 342 -14.61 -14.79 23.88
C LYS A 342 -15.69 -13.80 23.44
N PHE A 343 -15.35 -12.87 22.55
CA PHE A 343 -16.31 -11.96 21.91
C PHE A 343 -17.09 -12.66 20.77
N LEU A 344 -16.51 -13.69 20.14
CA LEU A 344 -17.16 -14.50 19.11
C LEU A 344 -17.99 -15.67 19.68
N GLU A 345 -17.75 -16.08 20.93
CA GLU A 345 -18.45 -17.18 21.63
C GLU A 345 -19.67 -16.74 22.47
N ASN A 346 -19.89 -15.42 22.66
CA ASN A 346 -21.07 -14.87 23.34
C ASN A 346 -21.94 -14.07 22.36
#